data_AF-A0A1Y2K5G8-F1
#
_entry.id   AF-A0A1Y2K5G8-F1
#
_cell.length_a   1.000
_cell.length_b   1.000
_cell.length_c   1.000
_cell.angle_alpha   90.00
_cell.angle_beta   90.00
_cell.angle_gamma   90.00
#
_symmetry.space_group_name_H-M   'P 1'
#
loop_
_entity.id
_entity.type
_entity.pdbx_description
1 polymer ?
#
loop_
_entity_poly.entity_id
_entity_poly.type
_entity_poly.pdbx_seq_one_letter_code
_entity_poly.pdbx_strand_id
1 'polypeptide(L)'
;MPVLGIALATSAQAAAPKALKRTILAFYDSQEDAEGFLFGPAHRMAETPLNHLGMSVRHLDLRKPLPPVEELGDVRGALYWVYSDYGHSAAEFLPWINAAPFLDQYPPRKGRVGGEILERMGLEKRTLPPVDSVQWKRLIAKAEAKQGAADAKYLMEEAQKTLKKNYERPRAYAVKPFDLDLEIGGAKRYIERFLPPGKRVEVIQWSGNTLPFLEVMRKTEEAKMVNINGGDTRFDREYPSISWVSPVGRQVGPYNQIYASNSNENTYTDLWTDRFFGFKHLVRTLRNTEIPRRLKPFNVYYHMYSGQKLSSLNAVKRNLDFAHEQGVIPVTTSHFATIGSGFFTTRFEQLEPDRWRVTEHGALPTIRFDNATFKEVDFDRSEGVIGQRHLYGSLYVMLDTSLEAPIIALKEAPFTGKSAEAKRLYLRDARWRVWNFQEDGRGGARFFASGFGAGEMTWRTQSDHDRFHVTMEKLDGSVLSNITVSASAQNMLTFQLPAQATEPVNITLWRL
;
A
#
# COMPACT_ATOMS: atom_id res chain seq x y z
N MET A 1 50.43 -52.17 -0.62
CA MET A 1 50.29 -51.00 0.27
C MET A 1 48.86 -50.49 0.17
N PRO A 2 48.16 -50.27 1.29
CA PRO A 2 46.81 -49.72 1.29
C PRO A 2 46.85 -48.23 0.93
N VAL A 3 45.93 -47.80 0.07
CA VAL A 3 45.71 -46.38 -0.22
C VAL A 3 44.50 -45.91 0.60
N LEU A 4 44.78 -45.07 1.59
CA LEU A 4 43.80 -44.36 2.40
C LEU A 4 43.21 -43.22 1.56
N GLY A 5 41.92 -43.31 1.21
CA GLY A 5 41.17 -42.23 0.57
C GLY A 5 40.41 -41.43 1.62
N ILE A 6 40.85 -40.20 1.92
CA ILE A 6 40.10 -39.25 2.75
C ILE A 6 39.11 -38.51 1.85
N ALA A 7 37.81 -38.74 2.05
CA ALA A 7 36.77 -37.89 1.49
C ALA A 7 36.56 -36.69 2.42
N LEU A 8 37.02 -35.51 2.00
CA LEU A 8 36.66 -34.24 2.65
C LEU A 8 35.28 -33.83 2.12
N ALA A 9 34.27 -33.90 2.99
CA ALA A 9 32.98 -33.27 2.73
C ALA A 9 33.19 -31.76 2.64
N THR A 10 32.99 -31.19 1.45
CA THR A 10 32.90 -29.73 1.28
C THR A 10 31.59 -29.27 1.93
N SER A 11 31.67 -28.65 3.10
CA SER A 11 30.58 -27.87 3.65
C SER A 11 30.25 -26.75 2.66
N ALA A 12 29.07 -26.79 2.05
CA ALA A 12 28.54 -25.66 1.30
C ALA A 12 28.39 -24.50 2.30
N GLN A 13 29.25 -23.49 2.19
CA GLN A 13 29.09 -22.24 2.92
C GLN A 13 27.76 -21.63 2.46
N ALA A 14 26.76 -21.56 3.35
CA ALA A 14 25.49 -20.90 3.04
C ALA A 14 25.81 -19.46 2.60
N ALA A 15 25.33 -19.06 1.42
CA ALA A 15 25.50 -17.70 0.93
C ALA A 15 24.95 -16.72 1.96
N ALA A 16 25.66 -15.61 2.18
CA ALA A 16 25.19 -14.59 3.12
C ALA A 16 23.82 -14.06 2.67
N PRO A 17 22.90 -13.80 3.60
CA PRO A 17 21.60 -13.26 3.26
C PRO A 17 21.69 -11.96 2.45
N LYS A 18 20.82 -11.83 1.43
CA LYS A 18 20.82 -10.69 0.50
C LYS A 18 19.57 -9.84 0.68
N ALA A 19 19.74 -8.60 1.13
CA ALA A 19 18.65 -7.62 1.17
C ALA A 19 18.13 -7.30 -0.24
N LEU A 20 16.81 -7.35 -0.43
CA LEU A 20 16.16 -6.98 -1.69
C LEU A 20 15.82 -5.50 -1.67
N LYS A 21 16.49 -4.76 -2.57
CA LYS A 21 16.24 -3.34 -2.78
C LYS A 21 14.88 -3.10 -3.45
N ARG A 22 14.11 -2.10 -3.00
CA ARG A 22 12.74 -1.85 -3.49
C ARG A 22 12.46 -0.42 -3.94
N THR A 23 13.34 0.53 -3.64
CA THR A 23 13.07 1.94 -3.91
C THR A 23 13.49 2.33 -5.33
N ILE A 24 12.58 2.92 -6.10
CA ILE A 24 12.87 3.55 -7.39
C ILE A 24 12.90 5.06 -7.20
N LEU A 25 13.97 5.72 -7.64
CA LEU A 25 14.02 7.17 -7.66
C LEU A 25 13.29 7.68 -8.89
N ALA A 26 12.29 8.53 -8.73
CA ALA A 26 11.62 9.19 -9.85
C ALA A 26 11.99 10.66 -9.87
N PHE A 27 12.37 11.19 -11.02
CA PHE A 27 12.73 12.59 -11.16
C PHE A 27 11.56 13.44 -11.67
N TYR A 28 11.41 14.64 -11.12
CA TYR A 28 10.45 15.64 -11.57
C TYR A 28 11.05 17.05 -11.55
N ASP A 29 10.47 17.97 -12.31
CA ASP A 29 10.86 19.39 -12.34
C ASP A 29 9.79 20.23 -11.61
N SER A 30 10.17 20.85 -10.49
CA SER A 30 9.22 21.63 -9.67
C SER A 30 8.78 22.99 -10.23
N GLN A 31 9.33 23.48 -11.36
CA GLN A 31 8.73 24.63 -12.04
C GLN A 31 7.72 24.25 -13.12
N GLU A 32 7.83 23.06 -13.71
CA GLU A 32 6.84 22.60 -14.68
C GLU A 32 5.52 22.25 -14.00
N ASP A 33 5.58 21.84 -12.74
CA ASP A 33 4.41 21.42 -11.97
C ASP A 33 4.35 22.18 -10.64
N ALA A 34 3.46 23.17 -10.59
CA ALA A 34 3.22 24.00 -9.40
C ALA A 34 2.68 23.18 -8.21
N GLU A 35 2.15 21.98 -8.44
CA GLU A 35 1.70 21.05 -7.42
C GLU A 35 2.73 19.92 -7.17
N GLY A 36 3.96 20.06 -7.68
CA GLY A 36 5.09 19.15 -7.43
C GLY A 36 5.08 17.93 -8.34
N PHE A 37 5.40 16.73 -7.82
CA PHE A 37 5.40 15.52 -8.66
C PHE A 37 4.01 14.92 -8.89
N LEU A 38 2.97 15.48 -8.26
CA LEU A 38 1.65 14.86 -8.13
C LEU A 38 0.95 14.61 -9.47
N PHE A 39 1.07 15.56 -10.41
CA PHE A 39 0.47 15.44 -11.74
C PHE A 39 1.47 15.00 -12.79
N GLY A 40 2.72 14.81 -12.39
CA GLY A 40 3.78 14.25 -13.19
C GLY A 40 3.48 12.80 -13.63
N PRO A 41 4.01 12.40 -14.80
CA PRO A 41 3.77 11.07 -15.35
C PRO A 41 4.32 9.94 -14.47
N ALA A 42 5.41 10.18 -13.73
CA ALA A 42 5.97 9.19 -12.82
C ALA A 42 4.97 8.77 -11.73
N HIS A 43 4.34 9.73 -11.05
CA HIS A 43 3.35 9.44 -10.00
C HIS A 43 2.05 8.90 -10.59
N ARG A 44 1.54 9.52 -11.66
CA ARG A 44 0.24 9.18 -12.25
C ARG A 44 0.23 7.88 -13.05
N MET A 45 1.34 7.50 -13.68
CA MET A 45 1.37 6.41 -14.65
C MET A 45 2.32 5.27 -14.27
N ALA A 46 3.47 5.57 -13.67
CA ALA A 46 4.48 4.56 -13.37
C ALA A 46 4.36 4.00 -11.95
N GLU A 47 3.98 4.81 -10.96
CA GLU A 47 4.04 4.42 -9.55
C GLU A 47 3.09 3.27 -9.19
N THR A 48 1.87 3.23 -9.75
CA THR A 48 0.96 2.10 -9.52
C THR A 48 1.50 0.77 -10.08
N PRO A 49 1.96 0.67 -11.35
CA PRO A 49 2.67 -0.51 -11.83
C PRO A 49 3.89 -0.88 -10.98
N LEU A 50 4.69 0.10 -10.55
CA LEU A 50 5.85 -0.14 -9.69
C LEU A 50 5.45 -0.68 -8.32
N ASN A 51 4.42 -0.11 -7.70
CA ASN A 51 3.86 -0.62 -6.45
C ASN A 51 3.32 -2.04 -6.61
N HIS A 52 2.68 -2.33 -7.75
CA HIS A 52 2.24 -3.68 -8.06
C HIS A 52 3.42 -4.66 -8.13
N LEU A 53 4.59 -4.26 -8.64
CA LEU A 53 5.82 -5.07 -8.64
C LEU A 53 6.53 -5.10 -7.26
N GLY A 54 5.93 -4.53 -6.23
CA GLY A 54 6.50 -4.44 -4.89
C GLY A 54 7.50 -3.30 -4.71
N MET A 55 7.65 -2.38 -5.67
CA MET A 55 8.58 -1.24 -5.57
C MET A 55 7.91 -0.01 -4.96
N SER A 56 8.63 0.70 -4.11
CA SER A 56 8.26 2.06 -3.66
C SER A 56 8.91 3.09 -4.60
N VAL A 57 8.33 4.28 -4.69
CA VAL A 57 8.89 5.38 -5.48
C VAL A 57 9.22 6.55 -4.57
N ARG A 58 10.45 7.05 -4.70
CA ARG A 58 10.92 8.26 -4.02
C ARG A 58 11.14 9.35 -5.06
N HIS A 59 10.34 10.41 -5.00
CA HIS A 59 10.39 11.51 -5.97
C HIS A 59 11.49 12.51 -5.60
N LEU A 60 12.35 12.84 -6.57
CA LEU A 60 13.44 13.79 -6.44
C LEU A 60 13.23 14.96 -7.42
N ASP A 61 13.33 16.16 -6.88
CA ASP A 61 13.26 17.40 -7.66
C ASP A 61 14.60 17.64 -8.34
N LEU A 62 14.61 17.73 -9.67
CA LEU A 62 15.82 17.97 -10.48
C LEU A 62 16.51 19.31 -10.21
N ARG A 63 15.85 20.23 -9.52
CA ARG A 63 16.42 21.53 -9.13
C ARG A 63 17.15 21.48 -7.80
N LYS A 64 17.04 20.38 -7.07
CA LYS A 64 17.73 20.18 -5.79
C LYS A 64 18.97 19.31 -6.01
N PRO A 65 20.04 19.47 -5.22
CA PRO A 65 21.23 18.62 -5.32
C PRO A 65 20.87 17.14 -5.24
N LEU A 66 21.58 16.31 -6.01
CA LEU A 66 21.48 14.86 -5.90
C LEU A 66 21.89 14.41 -4.48
N PRO A 67 21.16 13.45 -3.88
CA PRO A 67 21.56 12.91 -2.58
C PRO A 67 22.90 12.18 -2.70
N PRO A 68 23.77 12.20 -1.67
CA PRO A 68 24.99 11.39 -1.66
C PRO A 68 24.71 9.91 -1.95
N VAL A 69 25.64 9.22 -2.61
CA VAL A 69 25.46 7.82 -3.03
C VAL A 69 25.31 6.89 -1.81
N GLU A 70 25.93 7.26 -0.70
CA GLU A 70 25.88 6.58 0.59
C GLU A 70 24.47 6.61 1.20
N GLU A 71 23.67 7.63 0.88
CA GLU A 71 22.28 7.80 1.36
C GLU A 71 21.25 7.07 0.48
N LEU A 72 21.70 6.37 -0.58
CA LEU A 72 20.80 5.68 -1.49
C LEU A 72 20.27 4.36 -0.92
N GLY A 73 20.93 3.76 0.07
CA GLY A 73 20.39 2.62 0.84
C GLY A 73 19.65 1.57 0.01
N ASP A 74 18.31 1.55 0.15
CA ASP A 74 17.34 0.64 -0.49
C ASP A 74 17.01 0.94 -1.97
N VAL A 75 17.69 1.91 -2.59
CA VAL A 75 17.45 2.24 -4.01
C VAL A 75 17.88 1.09 -4.91
N ARG A 76 16.98 0.68 -5.80
CA ARG A 76 17.16 -0.36 -6.82
C ARG A 76 17.28 0.20 -8.23
N GLY A 77 16.80 1.41 -8.47
CA GLY A 77 16.69 1.95 -9.83
C GLY A 77 16.31 3.41 -9.84
N ALA A 78 16.37 4.01 -11.03
CA ALA A 78 15.98 5.38 -11.28
C ALA A 78 15.07 5.44 -12.52
N LEU A 79 14.08 6.34 -12.47
CA LEU A 79 13.11 6.63 -13.52
C LEU A 79 13.21 8.12 -13.84
N TYR A 80 13.64 8.43 -15.06
CA TYR A 80 13.69 9.79 -15.57
C TYR A 80 12.53 9.99 -16.54
N TRP A 81 11.54 10.80 -16.16
CA TRP A 81 10.36 11.06 -16.97
C TRP A 81 9.89 12.51 -16.80
N VAL A 82 10.67 13.43 -17.37
CA VAL A 82 10.42 14.88 -17.36
C VAL A 82 10.30 15.41 -18.79
N TYR A 83 9.61 16.55 -18.93
CA TYR A 83 9.41 17.20 -20.23
C TYR A 83 10.40 18.33 -20.49
N SER A 84 11.05 18.86 -19.44
CA SER A 84 12.10 19.85 -19.57
C SER A 84 13.46 19.24 -19.96
N ASP A 85 14.22 20.01 -20.74
CA ASP A 85 15.67 19.83 -20.89
C ASP A 85 16.46 20.27 -19.64
N TYR A 86 15.74 20.65 -18.57
CA TYR A 86 16.30 21.13 -17.32
C TYR A 86 16.61 19.95 -16.40
N GLY A 87 17.82 19.93 -15.85
CA GLY A 87 18.27 18.89 -14.95
C GLY A 87 19.74 19.05 -14.61
N HIS A 88 20.22 18.17 -13.73
CA HIS A 88 21.64 18.09 -13.42
C HIS A 88 22.47 18.00 -14.69
N SER A 89 23.56 18.77 -14.74
CA SER A 89 24.46 18.70 -15.90
C SER A 89 24.95 17.27 -16.08
N ALA A 90 25.27 16.87 -17.32
CA ALA A 90 25.87 15.54 -17.55
C ALA A 90 27.15 15.32 -16.71
N ALA A 91 27.88 16.41 -16.41
CA ALA A 91 29.07 16.37 -15.55
C ALA A 91 28.75 16.10 -14.06
N GLU A 92 27.55 16.43 -13.60
CA GLU A 92 27.09 16.19 -12.22
C GLU A 92 26.37 14.85 -12.11
N PHE A 93 25.46 14.56 -13.04
CA PHE A 93 24.61 13.37 -13.00
C PHE A 93 25.37 12.08 -13.33
N LEU A 94 26.23 12.08 -14.36
CA LEU A 94 26.91 10.86 -14.81
C LEU A 94 27.85 10.27 -13.74
N PRO A 95 28.68 11.05 -13.03
CA PRO A 95 29.48 10.50 -11.94
C PRO A 95 28.61 9.90 -10.82
N TRP A 96 27.51 10.57 -10.47
CA TRP A 96 26.60 10.11 -9.42
C TRP A 96 25.94 8.77 -9.76
N ILE A 97 25.38 8.63 -10.96
CA ILE A 97 24.75 7.36 -11.38
C ILE A 97 25.78 6.25 -11.59
N ASN A 98 27.00 6.57 -12.06
CA ASN A 98 28.07 5.57 -12.24
C ASN A 98 28.66 5.09 -10.91
N ALA A 99 28.60 5.92 -9.87
CA ALA A 99 29.01 5.55 -8.52
C ALA A 99 27.96 4.68 -7.80
N ALA A 100 26.70 4.64 -8.28
CA ALA A 100 25.63 3.86 -7.68
C ALA A 100 25.61 2.42 -8.25
N PRO A 101 26.05 1.40 -7.49
CA PRO A 101 26.30 0.04 -8.01
C PRO A 101 25.03 -0.77 -8.34
N PHE A 102 23.85 -0.18 -8.16
CA PHE A 102 22.54 -0.79 -8.36
C PHE A 102 21.69 -0.04 -9.40
N LEU A 103 22.17 1.10 -9.91
CA LEU A 103 21.49 1.81 -10.99
C LEU A 103 22.02 1.25 -12.32
N ASP A 104 21.39 0.17 -12.81
CA ASP A 104 21.70 -0.36 -14.13
C ASP A 104 21.28 0.65 -15.20
N GLN A 105 22.26 1.25 -15.88
CA GLN A 105 22.01 2.04 -17.09
C GLN A 105 21.75 1.08 -18.24
N TYR A 106 20.53 1.14 -18.78
CA TYR A 106 20.19 0.46 -20.02
C TYR A 106 19.79 1.50 -21.09
N PRO A 107 20.62 1.80 -22.12
CA PRO A 107 22.03 1.46 -22.37
C PRO A 107 23.01 2.68 -22.27
N PRO A 108 24.35 2.48 -22.31
CA PRO A 108 25.35 3.53 -22.02
C PRO A 108 25.75 4.37 -23.26
N ARG A 109 25.88 5.71 -23.11
CA ARG A 109 27.02 6.58 -23.55
C ARG A 109 26.72 8.11 -23.50
N LYS A 110 27.79 8.89 -23.76
CA LYS A 110 28.13 10.28 -23.36
C LYS A 110 27.41 11.41 -24.12
N GLY A 111 26.80 12.31 -23.37
CA GLY A 111 26.19 13.56 -23.85
C GLY A 111 25.07 14.03 -22.90
N ARG A 112 24.35 15.10 -23.25
CA ARG A 112 23.29 15.65 -22.38
C ARG A 112 22.15 14.63 -22.24
N VAL A 113 21.83 14.28 -20.99
CA VAL A 113 21.08 13.08 -20.58
C VAL A 113 19.72 12.93 -21.25
N GLY A 114 18.92 14.00 -21.37
CA GLY A 114 17.55 13.91 -21.91
C GLY A 114 17.47 13.64 -23.42
N GLY A 115 18.20 14.41 -24.23
CA GLY A 115 18.15 14.30 -25.70
C GLY A 115 18.75 12.99 -26.22
N GLU A 116 19.84 12.52 -25.62
CA GLU A 116 20.52 11.31 -26.09
C GLU A 116 19.74 10.01 -25.76
N ILE A 117 18.90 10.02 -24.72
CA ILE A 117 18.00 8.90 -24.38
C ILE A 117 16.86 8.79 -25.40
N LEU A 118 16.26 9.91 -25.81
CA LEU A 118 15.11 9.94 -26.73
C LEU A 118 15.49 9.60 -28.18
N GLU A 119 16.63 10.09 -28.65
CA GLU A 119 17.17 9.83 -30.00
C GLU A 119 17.42 8.31 -30.21
N ARG A 120 17.95 7.61 -29.20
CA ARG A 120 18.31 6.18 -29.30
C ARG A 120 17.13 5.22 -29.20
N MET A 121 15.99 5.66 -28.69
CA MET A 121 14.75 4.85 -28.68
C MET A 121 13.96 4.96 -29.99
N GLY A 122 14.43 5.75 -30.96
CA GLY A 122 13.71 6.01 -32.22
C GLY A 122 12.45 6.87 -32.03
N LEU A 123 12.37 7.62 -30.93
CA LEU A 123 11.19 8.37 -30.50
C LEU A 123 11.30 9.89 -30.69
N GLU A 124 12.34 10.36 -31.39
CA GLU A 124 12.41 11.76 -31.81
C GLU A 124 11.28 12.09 -32.80
N LYS A 125 10.31 12.89 -32.35
CA LYS A 125 9.39 13.58 -33.24
C LYS A 125 10.11 14.78 -33.85
N ARG A 126 10.31 14.73 -35.17
CA ARG A 126 10.63 15.90 -36.01
C ARG A 126 9.72 17.09 -35.64
N THR A 127 10.37 18.17 -35.20
CA THR A 127 9.91 19.58 -35.16
C THR A 127 8.40 19.82 -35.20
N LEU A 128 7.81 20.10 -34.03
CA LEU A 128 6.61 20.94 -33.94
C LEU A 128 7.04 22.42 -33.86
N PRO A 129 6.26 23.36 -34.43
CA PRO A 129 6.65 24.76 -34.51
C PRO A 129 6.71 25.42 -33.11
N PRO A 130 7.57 26.43 -32.92
CA PRO A 130 7.87 27.00 -31.62
C PRO A 130 6.69 27.80 -31.06
N VAL A 131 6.41 27.60 -29.77
CA VAL A 131 5.57 28.51 -28.98
C VAL A 131 6.39 29.76 -28.65
N ASP A 132 5.82 30.93 -28.90
CA ASP A 132 6.47 32.25 -28.85
C ASP A 132 7.21 32.53 -27.52
N SER A 133 8.53 32.61 -27.61
CA SER A 133 9.48 32.60 -26.48
C SER A 133 9.79 33.98 -25.88
N VAL A 134 9.14 35.04 -26.35
CA VAL A 134 9.44 36.42 -25.91
C VAL A 134 8.68 36.79 -24.62
N GLN A 135 7.48 36.25 -24.40
CA GLN A 135 6.71 36.47 -23.17
C GLN A 135 7.33 35.73 -21.96
N TRP A 136 7.89 34.54 -22.19
CA TRP A 136 8.51 33.70 -21.16
C TRP A 136 9.81 34.30 -20.62
N LYS A 137 10.67 34.85 -21.49
CA LYS A 137 11.93 35.48 -21.08
C LYS A 137 11.74 36.69 -20.15
N ARG A 138 10.61 37.40 -20.24
CA ARG A 138 10.27 38.52 -19.34
C ARG A 138 9.80 38.07 -17.96
N LEU A 139 9.24 36.87 -17.84
CA LEU A 139 8.79 36.30 -16.56
C LEU A 139 9.94 35.67 -15.76
N ILE A 140 10.90 35.04 -16.45
CA ILE A 140 12.10 34.43 -15.86
C ILE A 140 13.02 35.49 -15.23
N ALA A 141 13.27 36.60 -15.93
CA ALA A 141 14.07 37.72 -15.40
C ALA A 141 13.47 38.36 -14.13
N LYS A 142 12.16 38.14 -13.88
CA LYS A 142 11.45 38.63 -12.68
C LYS A 142 11.51 37.63 -11.52
N ALA A 143 11.71 36.35 -11.82
CA ALA A 143 11.83 35.26 -10.84
C ALA A 143 13.26 35.15 -10.28
N GLU A 144 14.28 35.42 -11.09
CA GLU A 144 15.70 35.33 -10.71
C GLU A 144 16.14 36.41 -9.72
N ALA A 145 15.40 37.52 -9.61
CA ALA A 145 15.72 38.61 -8.68
C ALA A 145 15.38 38.32 -7.20
N LYS A 146 14.88 37.12 -6.86
CA LYS A 146 14.21 36.90 -5.57
C LYS A 146 14.56 35.65 -4.76
N GLN A 147 15.53 34.82 -5.13
CA GLN A 147 15.85 33.65 -4.29
C GLN A 147 17.34 33.44 -4.03
N GLY A 148 17.66 33.33 -2.74
CA GLY A 148 18.96 32.99 -2.21
C GLY A 148 18.92 33.02 -0.69
N ALA A 149 18.97 31.85 -0.06
CA ALA A 149 19.08 31.60 1.39
C ALA A 149 17.90 32.01 2.30
N ALA A 150 16.91 32.74 1.80
CA ALA A 150 15.68 33.01 2.54
C ALA A 150 14.71 31.80 2.56
N ASP A 151 14.89 30.79 1.69
CA ASP A 151 13.77 29.95 1.23
C ASP A 151 13.15 28.96 2.22
N ALA A 152 13.84 28.42 3.22
CA ALA A 152 13.17 27.60 4.23
C ALA A 152 12.36 28.47 5.22
N LYS A 153 12.91 29.62 5.60
CA LYS A 153 12.26 30.60 6.48
C LYS A 153 11.20 31.39 5.74
N TYR A 154 11.40 31.69 4.47
CA TYR A 154 10.48 32.33 3.54
C TYR A 154 9.37 31.38 3.15
N LEU A 155 9.61 30.08 2.87
CA LEU A 155 8.51 29.11 2.70
C LEU A 155 7.72 28.92 4.00
N MET A 156 8.35 28.97 5.18
CA MET A 156 7.61 29.02 6.46
C MET A 156 6.85 30.33 6.65
N GLU A 157 7.45 31.49 6.39
CA GLU A 157 6.85 32.82 6.56
C GLU A 157 5.81 33.14 5.47
N GLU A 158 5.98 32.58 4.27
CA GLU A 158 5.07 32.66 3.13
C GLU A 158 3.98 31.61 3.25
N ALA A 159 4.23 30.41 3.77
CA ALA A 159 3.15 29.51 4.22
C ALA A 159 2.36 30.14 5.36
N GLN A 160 3.01 30.78 6.34
CA GLN A 160 2.36 31.52 7.42
C GLN A 160 1.63 32.79 6.92
N LYS A 161 2.20 33.52 5.96
CA LYS A 161 1.55 34.68 5.32
C LYS A 161 0.42 34.27 4.39
N THR A 162 0.54 33.16 3.67
CA THR A 162 -0.50 32.63 2.78
C THR A 162 -1.62 32.00 3.61
N LEU A 163 -1.28 31.33 4.72
CA LEU A 163 -2.24 30.92 5.75
C LEU A 163 -2.96 32.15 6.33
N LYS A 164 -2.24 33.21 6.74
CA LYS A 164 -2.87 34.45 7.23
C LYS A 164 -3.70 35.17 6.14
N LYS A 165 -3.19 35.27 4.90
CA LYS A 165 -3.79 36.06 3.82
C LYS A 165 -4.98 35.35 3.15
N ASN A 166 -4.99 34.02 3.08
CA ASN A 166 -6.13 33.24 2.57
C ASN A 166 -7.11 32.83 3.68
N TYR A 167 -6.74 32.98 4.95
CA TYR A 167 -7.54 32.47 6.07
C TYR A 167 -7.60 33.42 7.28
N GLU A 168 -7.65 34.74 7.06
CA GLU A 168 -8.03 35.71 8.12
C GLU A 168 -9.42 35.38 8.70
N ARG A 169 -10.28 34.70 7.92
CA ARG A 169 -11.42 33.87 8.40
C ARG A 169 -11.51 32.58 7.57
N PRO A 170 -11.08 31.41 8.09
CA PRO A 170 -10.78 30.28 7.22
C PRO A 170 -11.94 29.43 6.76
N ARG A 171 -13.16 29.75 7.16
CA ARG A 171 -14.31 28.85 7.03
C ARG A 171 -15.55 29.74 6.98
N ALA A 172 -16.50 29.41 6.11
CA ALA A 172 -17.78 30.12 6.00
C ALA A 172 -18.53 30.27 7.35
N TYR A 173 -18.11 29.55 8.40
CA TYR A 173 -18.74 29.53 9.72
C TYR A 173 -17.77 29.59 10.93
N ALA A 174 -16.48 29.91 10.77
CA ALA A 174 -15.55 29.92 11.92
C ALA A 174 -15.49 31.28 12.64
N VAL A 175 -15.68 31.22 13.96
CA VAL A 175 -15.60 32.37 14.89
C VAL A 175 -14.20 32.56 15.49
N LYS A 176 -13.20 31.76 15.09
CA LYS A 176 -11.82 31.81 15.59
C LYS A 176 -10.79 31.79 14.44
N PRO A 177 -9.61 32.41 14.61
CA PRO A 177 -8.50 32.29 13.68
C PRO A 177 -8.07 30.83 13.45
N PHE A 178 -7.44 30.56 12.31
CA PHE A 178 -6.84 29.26 12.05
C PHE A 178 -5.74 28.94 13.07
N ASP A 179 -5.79 27.74 13.65
CA ASP A 179 -4.79 27.22 14.56
C ASP A 179 -4.62 25.73 14.26
N LEU A 180 -3.42 25.35 13.81
CA LEU A 180 -3.18 23.98 13.34
C LEU A 180 -3.18 22.95 14.49
N ASP A 181 -2.78 23.35 15.71
CA ASP A 181 -2.89 22.48 16.88
C ASP A 181 -4.35 22.22 17.24
N LEU A 182 -5.21 23.24 17.08
CA LEU A 182 -6.64 23.10 17.23
C LEU A 182 -7.25 22.21 16.14
N GLU A 183 -6.84 22.38 14.87
CA GLU A 183 -7.40 21.61 13.75
C GLU A 183 -7.08 20.11 13.81
N ILE A 184 -5.91 19.73 14.35
CA ILE A 184 -5.46 18.34 14.38
C ILE A 184 -5.67 17.73 15.77
N GLY A 185 -4.79 18.05 16.72
CA GLY A 185 -4.85 17.48 18.07
C GLY A 185 -6.05 17.97 18.88
N GLY A 186 -6.44 19.24 18.70
CA GLY A 186 -7.60 19.83 19.35
C GLY A 186 -8.91 19.20 18.90
N ALA A 187 -9.11 19.05 17.59
CA ALA A 187 -10.28 18.38 17.00
C ALA A 187 -10.38 16.93 17.48
N LYS A 188 -9.26 16.19 17.47
CA LYS A 188 -9.16 14.85 18.05
C LYS A 188 -9.69 14.82 19.49
N ARG A 189 -9.10 15.63 20.38
CA ARG A 189 -9.49 15.71 21.81
C ARG A 189 -10.92 16.19 22.01
N TYR A 190 -11.46 16.97 21.09
CA TYR A 190 -12.85 17.44 21.14
C TYR A 190 -13.82 16.30 20.81
N ILE A 191 -13.58 15.57 19.72
CA ILE A 191 -14.39 14.42 19.30
C ILE A 191 -14.38 13.33 20.38
N GLU A 192 -13.21 13.05 20.98
CA GLU A 192 -13.06 12.01 22.00
C GLU A 192 -13.93 12.22 23.25
N ARG A 193 -14.43 13.44 23.51
CA ARG A 193 -15.37 13.70 24.62
C ARG A 193 -16.75 13.05 24.42
N PHE A 194 -17.09 12.74 23.17
CA PHE A 194 -18.39 12.18 22.79
C PHE A 194 -18.32 10.68 22.49
N LEU A 195 -17.13 10.09 22.56
CA LEU A 195 -16.94 8.67 22.25
C LEU A 195 -17.27 7.78 23.46
N PRO A 196 -17.77 6.55 23.25
CA PRO A 196 -17.91 5.57 24.32
C PRO A 196 -16.58 5.29 25.04
N PRO A 197 -16.60 4.86 26.32
CA PRO A 197 -15.40 4.48 27.04
C PRO A 197 -14.51 3.51 26.25
N GLY A 198 -13.21 3.78 26.22
CA GLY A 198 -12.22 2.97 25.50
C GLY A 198 -12.06 3.30 24.01
N LYS A 199 -13.03 3.95 23.37
CA LYS A 199 -12.93 4.33 21.95
C LYS A 199 -12.15 5.63 21.77
N ARG A 200 -11.24 5.66 20.79
CA ARG A 200 -10.37 6.80 20.48
C ARG A 200 -10.45 7.17 19.00
N VAL A 201 -10.00 8.36 18.66
CA VAL A 201 -9.82 8.76 17.26
C VAL A 201 -8.44 8.28 16.80
N GLU A 202 -8.41 7.46 15.75
CA GLU A 202 -7.19 6.81 15.25
C GLU A 202 -6.77 7.28 13.86
N VAL A 203 -7.66 7.92 13.10
CA VAL A 203 -7.41 8.28 11.70
C VAL A 203 -7.91 9.69 11.41
N ILE A 204 -7.11 10.45 10.66
CA ILE A 204 -7.56 11.70 10.04
C ILE A 204 -7.81 11.47 8.55
N GLN A 205 -8.95 11.96 8.09
CA GLN A 205 -9.31 12.03 6.67
C GLN A 205 -9.14 13.47 6.20
N TRP A 206 -8.32 13.68 5.17
CA TRP A 206 -8.01 15.03 4.71
C TRP A 206 -9.24 15.71 4.11
N SER A 207 -9.43 16.98 4.48
CA SER A 207 -10.44 17.87 3.91
C SER A 207 -9.89 18.60 2.68
N GLY A 208 -10.79 19.21 1.89
CA GLY A 208 -10.43 20.04 0.75
C GLY A 208 -9.74 19.25 -0.37
N ASN A 209 -8.62 19.75 -0.87
CA ASN A 209 -7.86 19.14 -1.97
C ASN A 209 -7.10 17.87 -1.56
N THR A 210 -7.13 17.47 -0.29
CA THR A 210 -6.44 16.28 0.22
C THR A 210 -4.93 16.29 0.05
N LEU A 211 -4.31 17.47 0.01
CA LEU A 211 -2.86 17.66 -0.08
C LEU A 211 -2.29 18.16 1.26
N PRO A 212 -2.13 17.29 2.28
CA PRO A 212 -1.47 17.67 3.52
C PRO A 212 -0.03 18.12 3.25
N PHE A 213 0.38 19.17 3.96
CA PHE A 213 1.76 19.63 4.01
C PHE A 213 2.49 19.08 5.24
N LEU A 214 3.82 19.19 5.23
CA LEU A 214 4.72 18.55 6.19
C LEU A 214 4.31 18.75 7.66
N GLU A 215 3.99 19.98 8.06
CA GLU A 215 3.67 20.29 9.46
C GLU A 215 2.35 19.64 9.91
N VAL A 216 1.38 19.47 9.00
CA VAL A 216 0.13 18.75 9.30
C VAL A 216 0.42 17.28 9.53
N MET A 217 1.24 16.67 8.66
CA MET A 217 1.66 15.27 8.80
C MET A 217 2.38 15.04 10.13
N ARG A 218 3.28 15.96 10.51
CA ARG A 218 4.01 15.94 11.79
C ARG A 218 3.05 15.96 12.98
N LYS A 219 2.09 16.89 13.01
CA LYS A 219 1.09 16.97 14.09
C LYS A 219 0.13 15.79 14.13
N THR A 220 -0.17 15.19 12.98
CA THR A 220 -0.97 13.96 12.89
C THR A 220 -0.23 12.79 13.55
N GLU A 221 1.08 12.64 13.31
CA GLU A 221 1.93 11.65 13.96
C GLU A 221 2.03 11.90 15.47
N GLU A 222 2.28 13.14 15.90
CA GLU A 222 2.31 13.52 17.33
C GLU A 222 0.99 13.23 18.04
N ALA A 223 -0.12 13.39 17.32
CA ALA A 223 -1.45 13.06 17.80
C ALA A 223 -1.75 11.54 17.76
N LYS A 224 -0.80 10.70 17.34
CA LYS A 224 -0.94 9.24 17.21
C LYS A 224 -2.14 8.85 16.35
N MET A 225 -2.30 9.52 15.21
CA MET A 225 -3.32 9.19 14.22
C MET A 225 -2.63 8.79 12.92
N VAL A 226 -3.15 7.74 12.27
CA VAL A 226 -2.82 7.48 10.87
C VAL A 226 -3.58 8.46 9.97
N ASN A 227 -3.18 8.57 8.71
CA ASN A 227 -3.81 9.48 7.77
C ASN A 227 -4.26 8.78 6.50
N ILE A 228 -5.32 9.29 5.89
CA ILE A 228 -5.80 8.81 4.60
C ILE A 228 -6.49 9.92 3.80
N ASN A 229 -6.41 9.84 2.47
CA ASN A 229 -7.24 10.45 1.40
C ASN A 229 -6.34 10.90 0.25
N GLY A 230 -6.94 11.40 -0.83
CA GLY A 230 -6.28 11.56 -2.12
C GLY A 230 -6.28 10.24 -2.91
N GLY A 231 -5.68 10.28 -4.09
CA GLY A 231 -5.61 9.15 -5.02
C GLY A 231 -6.74 9.13 -6.05
N ASP A 232 -8.00 9.36 -5.67
CA ASP A 232 -9.12 9.46 -6.62
C ASP A 232 -9.19 8.35 -7.69
N THR A 233 -8.83 7.12 -7.32
CA THR A 233 -8.80 5.98 -8.23
C THR A 233 -10.15 5.81 -8.93
N ARG A 234 -10.11 5.80 -10.27
CA ARG A 234 -11.22 5.45 -11.16
C ARG A 234 -10.68 4.50 -12.23
N PHE A 235 -11.42 3.45 -12.56
CA PHE A 235 -11.07 2.60 -13.69
C PHE A 235 -12.36 2.06 -14.30
N ASP A 236 -13.11 2.94 -14.94
CA ASP A 236 -14.43 2.66 -15.49
C ASP A 236 -14.53 3.12 -16.96
N ARG A 237 -15.73 3.38 -17.48
CA ARG A 237 -15.91 3.78 -18.89
C ARG A 237 -15.41 5.21 -19.17
N GLU A 238 -15.48 6.08 -18.17
CA GLU A 238 -15.04 7.47 -18.27
C GLU A 238 -13.52 7.55 -18.12
N TYR A 239 -12.97 6.67 -17.28
CA TYR A 239 -11.54 6.56 -17.01
C TYR A 239 -11.00 5.17 -17.39
N PRO A 240 -10.92 4.81 -18.70
CA PRO A 240 -10.71 3.43 -19.16
C PRO A 240 -9.24 3.02 -19.20
N SER A 241 -8.43 3.38 -18.20
CA SER A 241 -7.02 3.00 -18.13
C SER A 241 -6.54 2.79 -16.69
N ILE A 242 -5.58 1.88 -16.52
CA ILE A 242 -4.85 1.70 -15.26
C ILE A 242 -4.10 2.97 -14.83
N SER A 243 -3.82 3.90 -15.74
CA SER A 243 -3.23 5.22 -15.44
C SER A 243 -4.15 6.12 -14.57
N TRP A 244 -5.38 5.69 -14.31
CA TRP A 244 -6.32 6.33 -13.39
C TRP A 244 -6.46 5.57 -12.06
N VAL A 245 -5.67 4.50 -11.88
CA VAL A 245 -5.53 3.79 -10.61
C VAL A 245 -4.34 4.37 -9.87
N SER A 246 -4.58 4.95 -8.70
CA SER A 246 -3.56 5.64 -7.94
C SER A 246 -2.71 4.71 -7.07
N PRO A 247 -1.46 5.11 -6.77
CA PRO A 247 -0.54 4.30 -5.99
C PRO A 247 -0.99 4.14 -4.54
N VAL A 248 -0.24 3.39 -3.73
CA VAL A 248 -0.57 3.15 -2.32
C VAL A 248 -0.64 4.47 -1.52
N GLY A 249 0.19 5.44 -1.89
CA GLY A 249 0.26 6.74 -1.25
C GLY A 249 1.29 7.63 -1.92
N ARG A 250 1.73 8.66 -1.20
CA ARG A 250 2.86 9.51 -1.58
C ARG A 250 3.70 9.91 -0.38
N GLN A 251 4.95 10.30 -0.63
CA GLN A 251 5.84 10.81 0.39
C GLN A 251 5.59 12.32 0.65
N VAL A 252 5.57 12.72 1.93
CA VAL A 252 5.51 14.11 2.39
C VAL A 252 6.57 14.30 3.48
N GLY A 253 7.79 14.67 3.06
CA GLY A 253 8.96 14.67 3.94
C GLY A 253 9.26 13.25 4.46
N PRO A 254 9.38 13.02 5.78
CA PRO A 254 9.61 11.68 6.33
C PRO A 254 8.31 10.86 6.46
N TYR A 255 7.14 11.45 6.18
CA TYR A 255 5.85 10.80 6.34
C TYR A 255 5.30 10.27 5.02
N ASN A 256 4.43 9.27 5.11
CA ASN A 256 3.64 8.80 3.98
C ASN A 256 2.19 9.25 4.14
N GLN A 257 1.66 9.91 3.11
CA GLN A 257 0.22 10.05 2.95
C GLN A 257 -0.31 8.78 2.30
N ILE A 258 -1.22 8.09 2.99
CA ILE A 258 -1.87 6.90 2.41
C ILE A 258 -3.09 7.35 1.59
N TYR A 259 -3.23 6.84 0.38
CA TYR A 259 -4.37 7.17 -0.47
C TYR A 259 -5.59 6.31 -0.12
N ALA A 260 -6.77 6.88 -0.35
CA ALA A 260 -7.98 6.07 -0.40
C ALA A 260 -7.83 5.04 -1.53
N SER A 261 -8.37 3.84 -1.33
CA SER A 261 -8.25 2.81 -2.35
C SER A 261 -9.00 3.15 -3.63
N ASN A 262 -10.19 3.75 -3.48
CA ASN A 262 -11.07 4.20 -4.54
C ASN A 262 -11.56 5.61 -4.24
N SER A 263 -11.87 6.35 -5.31
CA SER A 263 -12.46 7.68 -5.21
C SER A 263 -13.79 7.66 -4.45
N ASN A 264 -14.12 8.78 -3.80
CA ASN A 264 -15.42 8.96 -3.16
C ASN A 264 -16.51 9.32 -4.20
N GLU A 265 -17.75 9.43 -3.77
CA GLU A 265 -18.89 9.75 -4.62
C GLU A 265 -18.86 11.14 -5.27
N ASN A 266 -18.08 12.09 -4.75
CA ASN A 266 -18.04 13.46 -5.26
C ASN A 266 -17.50 13.52 -6.70
N THR A 267 -16.51 12.68 -7.06
CA THR A 267 -15.91 12.63 -8.39
C THR A 267 -16.84 11.99 -9.41
N TYR A 268 -17.84 11.23 -8.94
CA TYR A 268 -18.88 10.64 -9.78
C TYR A 268 -20.07 11.59 -9.98
N THR A 269 -20.17 12.65 -9.19
CA THR A 269 -21.35 13.54 -9.11
C THR A 269 -21.00 15.02 -9.37
N ASP A 270 -19.83 15.26 -9.97
CA ASP A 270 -19.35 16.62 -10.28
C ASP A 270 -19.37 17.55 -9.06
N LEU A 271 -18.74 17.12 -7.97
CA LEU A 271 -18.77 17.81 -6.68
C LEU A 271 -20.20 18.07 -6.16
N TRP A 272 -21.07 17.07 -6.31
CA TRP A 272 -22.46 17.10 -5.87
C TRP A 272 -23.37 18.10 -6.64
N THR A 273 -23.02 18.41 -7.89
CA THR A 273 -23.82 19.31 -8.75
C THR A 273 -24.65 18.57 -9.80
N ASP A 274 -24.24 17.36 -10.21
CA ASP A 274 -24.91 16.60 -11.25
C ASP A 274 -24.76 15.07 -11.03
N ARG A 275 -25.37 14.25 -11.89
CA ARG A 275 -25.18 12.79 -11.99
C ARG A 275 -25.25 12.10 -10.64
N PHE A 276 -26.23 12.44 -9.80
CA PHE A 276 -26.39 11.88 -8.44
C PHE A 276 -26.45 10.33 -8.38
N PHE A 277 -26.66 9.65 -9.51
CA PHE A 277 -26.58 8.19 -9.62
C PHE A 277 -25.16 7.64 -9.86
N GLY A 278 -24.19 8.50 -10.15
CA GLY A 278 -22.91 8.17 -10.79
C GLY A 278 -22.06 7.23 -9.95
N PHE A 279 -22.16 7.30 -8.62
CA PHE A 279 -21.37 6.46 -7.71
C PHE A 279 -21.58 4.95 -7.93
N LYS A 280 -22.67 4.54 -8.59
CA LYS A 280 -22.90 3.13 -9.01
C LYS A 280 -21.80 2.59 -9.93
N HIS A 281 -21.03 3.47 -10.58
CA HIS A 281 -19.95 3.09 -11.48
C HIS A 281 -18.69 2.60 -10.74
N LEU A 282 -18.61 2.78 -9.41
CA LEU A 282 -17.57 2.18 -8.57
C LEU A 282 -17.40 0.69 -8.83
N VAL A 283 -18.51 -0.07 -8.94
CA VAL A 283 -18.48 -1.53 -9.21
C VAL A 283 -17.64 -1.87 -10.46
N ARG A 284 -17.61 -1.00 -11.48
CA ARG A 284 -16.78 -1.23 -12.65
C ARG A 284 -15.30 -1.08 -12.34
N THR A 285 -14.91 -0.05 -11.59
CA THR A 285 -13.54 0.11 -11.06
C THR A 285 -13.13 -1.10 -10.25
N LEU A 286 -14.00 -1.60 -9.36
CA LEU A 286 -13.70 -2.77 -8.52
C LEU A 286 -13.43 -4.01 -9.37
N ARG A 287 -14.26 -4.26 -10.39
CA ARG A 287 -14.03 -5.39 -11.32
C ARG A 287 -12.73 -5.25 -12.10
N ASN A 288 -12.46 -4.05 -12.64
CA ASN A 288 -11.28 -3.78 -13.46
C ASN A 288 -9.97 -3.79 -12.66
N THR A 289 -10.03 -3.57 -11.34
CA THR A 289 -8.87 -3.63 -10.43
C THR A 289 -8.71 -4.99 -9.75
N GLU A 290 -9.68 -5.89 -9.90
CA GLU A 290 -9.64 -7.25 -9.37
C GLU A 290 -9.23 -8.29 -10.45
N ILE A 291 -9.76 -8.16 -11.67
CA ILE A 291 -9.64 -9.15 -12.75
C ILE A 291 -9.08 -8.47 -14.00
N PRO A 292 -8.10 -9.08 -14.72
CA PRO A 292 -7.51 -10.40 -14.48
C PRO A 292 -6.35 -10.39 -13.47
N ARG A 293 -5.99 -9.22 -12.94
CA ARG A 293 -4.94 -9.05 -11.94
C ARG A 293 -5.48 -8.20 -10.81
N ARG A 294 -5.27 -8.64 -9.57
CA ARG A 294 -5.63 -7.88 -8.38
C ARG A 294 -4.60 -6.77 -8.17
N LEU A 295 -5.02 -5.53 -8.42
CA LEU A 295 -4.18 -4.34 -8.37
C LEU A 295 -4.23 -3.64 -7.01
N LYS A 296 -5.42 -3.58 -6.41
CA LYS A 296 -5.65 -2.79 -5.20
C LYS A 296 -6.83 -3.34 -4.39
N PRO A 297 -6.82 -3.20 -3.04
CA PRO A 297 -8.04 -3.35 -2.25
C PRO A 297 -9.07 -2.26 -2.61
N PHE A 298 -10.23 -2.26 -1.95
CA PHE A 298 -11.24 -1.23 -2.17
C PHE A 298 -11.90 -0.69 -0.90
N ASN A 299 -12.51 0.48 -1.05
CA ASN A 299 -13.38 1.13 -0.07
C ASN A 299 -14.70 1.53 -0.73
N VAL A 300 -15.73 1.73 0.09
CA VAL A 300 -16.98 2.41 -0.30
C VAL A 300 -16.97 3.75 0.42
N TYR A 301 -16.41 4.78 -0.22
CA TYR A 301 -16.26 6.11 0.39
C TYR A 301 -17.37 7.04 -0.11
N TYR A 302 -18.25 7.45 0.80
CA TYR A 302 -19.33 8.38 0.55
C TYR A 302 -19.56 9.33 1.72
N HIS A 303 -20.17 10.49 1.47
CA HIS A 303 -20.61 11.43 2.49
C HIS A 303 -22.09 11.26 2.80
N MET A 304 -22.51 11.68 4.00
CA MET A 304 -23.89 11.51 4.49
C MET A 304 -24.94 12.27 3.65
N TYR A 305 -24.55 13.35 2.96
CA TYR A 305 -25.45 14.04 2.03
C TYR A 305 -25.92 13.15 0.88
N SER A 306 -25.24 12.03 0.62
CA SER A 306 -25.68 11.02 -0.37
C SER A 306 -27.11 10.54 -0.11
N GLY A 307 -27.60 10.62 1.13
CA GLY A 307 -29.00 10.29 1.48
C GLY A 307 -30.04 11.32 1.03
N GLN A 308 -29.63 12.54 0.63
CA GLN A 308 -30.56 13.61 0.23
C GLN A 308 -31.21 13.37 -1.14
N LYS A 309 -30.61 12.50 -1.98
CA LYS A 309 -31.12 12.16 -3.31
C LYS A 309 -31.32 10.65 -3.40
N LEU A 310 -32.52 10.22 -3.77
CA LEU A 310 -32.85 8.79 -3.88
C LEU A 310 -31.89 8.03 -4.83
N SER A 311 -31.50 8.65 -5.94
CA SER A 311 -30.54 8.08 -6.90
C SER A 311 -29.16 7.84 -6.30
N SER A 312 -28.68 8.73 -5.42
CA SER A 312 -27.40 8.59 -4.74
C SER A 312 -27.47 7.58 -3.61
N LEU A 313 -28.55 7.57 -2.83
CA LEU A 313 -28.79 6.54 -1.82
C LEU A 313 -28.80 5.14 -2.45
N ASN A 314 -29.49 4.97 -3.58
CA ASN A 314 -29.51 3.70 -4.32
C ASN A 314 -28.14 3.30 -4.85
N ALA A 315 -27.30 4.26 -5.26
CA ALA A 315 -25.93 3.99 -5.69
C ALA A 315 -25.06 3.50 -4.51
N VAL A 316 -25.16 4.13 -3.33
CA VAL A 316 -24.46 3.68 -2.11
C VAL A 316 -24.89 2.27 -1.72
N LYS A 317 -26.20 2.01 -1.64
CA LYS A 317 -26.73 0.68 -1.29
C LYS A 317 -26.20 -0.41 -2.24
N ARG A 318 -26.27 -0.16 -3.55
CA ARG A 318 -25.73 -1.09 -4.57
C ARG A 318 -24.25 -1.38 -4.37
N ASN A 319 -23.45 -0.37 -4.03
CA ASN A 319 -22.01 -0.55 -3.82
C ASN A 319 -21.73 -1.34 -2.53
N LEU A 320 -22.53 -1.14 -1.48
CA LEU A 320 -22.46 -1.92 -0.24
C LEU A 320 -22.87 -3.38 -0.46
N ASP A 321 -23.96 -3.62 -1.20
CA ASP A 321 -24.41 -4.97 -1.56
C ASP A 321 -23.30 -5.71 -2.34
N PHE A 322 -22.71 -5.06 -3.34
CA PHE A 322 -21.57 -5.61 -4.07
C PHE A 322 -20.38 -5.90 -3.14
N ALA A 323 -20.06 -4.99 -2.21
CA ALA A 323 -18.96 -5.18 -1.26
C ALA A 323 -19.19 -6.39 -0.33
N HIS A 324 -20.44 -6.65 0.07
CA HIS A 324 -20.81 -7.81 0.88
C HIS A 324 -20.57 -9.14 0.15
N GLU A 325 -20.81 -9.17 -1.16
CA GLU A 325 -20.58 -10.35 -2.02
C GLU A 325 -19.09 -10.63 -2.31
N GLN A 326 -18.18 -9.69 -2.01
CA GLN A 326 -16.76 -9.89 -2.30
C GLN A 326 -16.06 -10.73 -1.23
N GLY A 327 -15.19 -11.64 -1.67
CA GLY A 327 -14.28 -12.43 -0.83
C GLY A 327 -13.10 -11.63 -0.30
N VAL A 328 -13.38 -10.58 0.48
CA VAL A 328 -12.39 -9.70 1.13
C VAL A 328 -12.63 -9.63 2.63
N ILE A 329 -11.59 -9.28 3.39
CA ILE A 329 -11.68 -9.01 4.84
C ILE A 329 -12.09 -7.54 5.03
N PRO A 330 -13.28 -7.24 5.61
CA PRO A 330 -13.63 -5.88 5.97
C PRO A 330 -12.75 -5.42 7.14
N VAL A 331 -12.15 -4.24 7.02
CA VAL A 331 -11.29 -3.64 8.06
C VAL A 331 -11.66 -2.19 8.28
N THR A 332 -11.28 -1.63 9.42
CA THR A 332 -11.42 -0.19 9.65
C THR A 332 -10.50 0.58 8.71
N THR A 333 -10.86 1.83 8.40
CA THR A 333 -10.00 2.73 7.64
C THR A 333 -8.64 2.96 8.32
N SER A 334 -8.62 3.05 9.66
CA SER A 334 -7.37 3.16 10.42
C SER A 334 -6.47 1.95 10.18
N HIS A 335 -7.02 0.74 10.24
CA HIS A 335 -6.24 -0.47 10.01
C HIS A 335 -5.75 -0.58 8.57
N PHE A 336 -6.57 -0.22 7.58
CA PHE A 336 -6.13 -0.16 6.18
C PHE A 336 -4.97 0.82 6.00
N ALA A 337 -5.03 2.02 6.59
CA ALA A 337 -3.93 2.99 6.51
C ALA A 337 -2.64 2.43 7.15
N THR A 338 -2.72 1.70 8.26
CA THR A 338 -1.56 1.02 8.85
C THR A 338 -0.99 -0.07 7.94
N ILE A 339 -1.85 -0.86 7.25
CA ILE A 339 -1.41 -1.82 6.23
C ILE A 339 -0.69 -1.08 5.09
N GLY A 340 -1.25 0.04 4.63
CA GLY A 340 -0.65 0.90 3.59
C GLY A 340 0.71 1.44 4.00
N SER A 341 0.90 1.85 5.26
CA SER A 341 2.21 2.24 5.78
C SER A 341 3.21 1.07 5.75
N GLY A 342 2.76 -0.14 6.10
CA GLY A 342 3.57 -1.36 6.05
C GLY A 342 4.17 -1.61 4.67
N PHE A 343 3.45 -1.29 3.59
CA PHE A 343 3.97 -1.44 2.21
C PHE A 343 5.30 -0.71 1.97
N PHE A 344 5.45 0.50 2.54
CA PHE A 344 6.64 1.34 2.39
C PHE A 344 7.80 0.91 3.31
N THR A 345 7.49 0.30 4.46
CA THR A 345 8.48 -0.10 5.46
C THR A 345 8.95 -1.54 5.29
N THR A 346 8.13 -2.45 4.75
CA THR A 346 8.52 -3.87 4.61
C THR A 346 9.86 -4.03 3.90
N ARG A 347 10.73 -4.86 4.46
CA ARG A 347 12.00 -5.29 3.86
C ARG A 347 11.98 -6.80 3.65
N PHE A 348 12.75 -7.24 2.67
CA PHE A 348 12.97 -8.65 2.40
C PHE A 348 14.46 -8.96 2.41
N GLU A 349 14.81 -10.01 3.11
CA GLU A 349 16.16 -10.56 3.15
C GLU A 349 16.08 -11.98 2.58
N GLN A 350 16.67 -12.18 1.40
CA GLN A 350 16.74 -13.50 0.78
C GLN A 350 17.77 -14.34 1.53
N LEU A 351 17.32 -15.41 2.17
CA LEU A 351 18.16 -16.33 2.94
C LEU A 351 18.76 -17.39 2.01
N GLU A 352 17.92 -17.96 1.13
CA GLU A 352 18.26 -19.00 0.16
C GLU A 352 17.37 -18.81 -1.09
N PRO A 353 17.62 -19.54 -2.20
CA PRO A 353 16.61 -19.69 -3.25
C PRO A 353 15.27 -20.14 -2.63
N ASP A 354 14.19 -19.49 -3.02
CA ASP A 354 12.84 -19.75 -2.51
C ASP A 354 12.66 -19.57 -0.98
N ARG A 355 13.55 -18.84 -0.28
CA ARG A 355 13.41 -18.57 1.15
C ARG A 355 13.78 -17.13 1.52
N TRP A 356 12.85 -16.43 2.17
CA TRP A 356 12.98 -15.03 2.53
C TRP A 356 12.55 -14.77 3.97
N ARG A 357 13.30 -13.92 4.66
CA ARG A 357 12.85 -13.25 5.88
C ARG A 357 12.17 -11.94 5.50
N VAL A 358 11.02 -11.68 6.12
CA VAL A 358 10.25 -10.45 5.95
C VAL A 358 10.34 -9.66 7.24
N THR A 359 10.83 -8.43 7.20
CA THR A 359 10.93 -7.55 8.38
C THR A 359 10.22 -6.23 8.13
N GLU A 360 9.98 -5.47 9.21
CA GLU A 360 9.38 -4.12 9.15
C GLU A 360 8.01 -4.07 8.43
N HIS A 361 7.30 -5.20 8.38
CA HIS A 361 6.01 -5.27 7.67
C HIS A 361 4.85 -4.63 8.43
N GLY A 362 5.02 -4.39 9.74
CA GLY A 362 3.98 -3.82 10.59
C GLY A 362 2.67 -4.60 10.45
N ALA A 363 1.57 -3.89 10.15
CA ALA A 363 0.26 -4.50 9.98
C ALA A 363 0.04 -5.20 8.62
N LEU A 364 0.99 -5.13 7.67
CA LEU A 364 0.85 -5.74 6.35
C LEU A 364 0.83 -7.27 6.49
N PRO A 365 -0.30 -7.95 6.20
CA PRO A 365 -0.49 -9.33 6.59
C PRO A 365 -0.20 -10.32 5.46
N THR A 366 0.10 -9.86 4.24
CA THR A 366 0.14 -10.75 3.07
C THR A 366 1.25 -10.38 2.11
N ILE A 367 2.08 -11.36 1.77
CA ILE A 367 3.11 -11.26 0.74
C ILE A 367 2.61 -11.98 -0.52
N ARG A 368 2.79 -11.36 -1.67
CA ARG A 368 2.40 -11.91 -2.97
C ARG A 368 3.64 -12.35 -3.74
N PHE A 369 3.60 -13.56 -4.27
CA PHE A 369 4.57 -14.08 -5.24
C PHE A 369 3.90 -14.18 -6.61
N ASP A 370 4.47 -13.48 -7.59
CA ASP A 370 3.99 -13.50 -8.97
C ASP A 370 4.51 -14.71 -9.73
N ASN A 371 3.79 -15.12 -10.77
CA ASN A 371 4.13 -16.28 -11.61
C ASN A 371 4.36 -17.57 -10.78
N ALA A 372 3.65 -17.68 -9.65
CA ALA A 372 3.84 -18.70 -8.63
C ALA A 372 2.78 -19.81 -8.72
N THR A 373 2.19 -20.03 -9.90
CA THR A 373 1.19 -21.08 -10.15
C THR A 373 1.65 -22.46 -9.71
N PHE A 374 2.94 -22.75 -9.86
CA PHE A 374 3.57 -24.03 -9.51
C PHE A 374 4.42 -23.95 -8.24
N LYS A 375 4.18 -22.94 -7.40
CA LYS A 375 4.83 -22.81 -6.09
C LYS A 375 3.79 -22.87 -4.99
N GLU A 376 4.18 -23.42 -3.86
CA GLU A 376 3.40 -23.39 -2.62
C GLU A 376 4.31 -23.14 -1.42
N VAL A 377 3.73 -22.73 -0.30
CA VAL A 377 4.44 -22.58 0.96
C VAL A 377 4.95 -23.94 1.43
N ASP A 378 6.26 -23.99 1.72
CA ASP A 378 6.86 -25.04 2.50
C ASP A 378 6.68 -24.73 3.99
N PHE A 379 5.58 -25.21 4.57
CA PHE A 379 5.23 -24.95 5.96
C PHE A 379 6.23 -25.54 6.96
N ASP A 380 6.97 -26.60 6.59
CA ASP A 380 7.98 -27.21 7.47
C ASP A 380 9.26 -26.34 7.55
N ARG A 381 9.50 -25.49 6.55
CA ARG A 381 10.65 -24.57 6.48
C ARG A 381 10.30 -23.08 6.66
N SER A 382 9.02 -22.79 6.86
CA SER A 382 8.49 -21.44 7.09
C SER A 382 8.20 -21.21 8.58
N GLU A 383 8.31 -19.96 9.01
CA GLU A 383 8.04 -19.53 10.37
C GLU A 383 7.13 -18.30 10.33
N GLY A 384 6.07 -18.26 11.13
CA GLY A 384 5.15 -17.13 11.13
C GLY A 384 4.28 -17.01 9.87
N VAL A 385 3.99 -18.13 9.20
CA VAL A 385 3.04 -18.21 8.08
C VAL A 385 1.76 -18.90 8.55
N ILE A 386 0.63 -18.20 8.44
CA ILE A 386 -0.69 -18.72 8.85
C ILE A 386 -1.35 -19.50 7.73
N GLY A 387 -1.15 -19.07 6.48
CA GLY A 387 -1.96 -19.54 5.38
C GLY A 387 -1.45 -19.17 4.00
N GLN A 388 -2.08 -19.75 2.98
CA GLN A 388 -1.78 -19.45 1.60
C GLN A 388 -3.01 -19.59 0.69
N ARG A 389 -3.00 -18.86 -0.43
CA ARG A 389 -4.03 -18.93 -1.46
C ARG A 389 -3.47 -18.58 -2.84
N HIS A 390 -3.77 -19.41 -3.84
CA HIS A 390 -3.55 -19.05 -5.24
C HIS A 390 -4.70 -18.23 -5.79
N LEU A 391 -4.37 -17.17 -6.54
CA LEU A 391 -5.34 -16.37 -7.28
C LEU A 391 -4.67 -15.75 -8.51
N TYR A 392 -5.28 -15.94 -9.69
CA TYR A 392 -4.82 -15.38 -10.97
C TYR A 392 -3.33 -15.62 -11.28
N GLY A 393 -2.82 -16.83 -10.98
CA GLY A 393 -1.41 -17.20 -11.22
C GLY A 393 -0.40 -16.67 -10.19
N SER A 394 -0.88 -16.00 -9.14
CA SER A 394 -0.06 -15.53 -8.01
C SER A 394 -0.35 -16.36 -6.76
N LEU A 395 0.66 -16.50 -5.90
CA LEU A 395 0.55 -17.09 -4.58
C LEU A 395 0.52 -15.97 -3.53
N TYR A 396 -0.54 -15.93 -2.73
CA TYR A 396 -0.68 -15.02 -1.60
C TYR A 396 -0.38 -15.80 -0.32
N VAL A 397 0.61 -15.34 0.44
CA VAL A 397 1.06 -15.96 1.69
C VAL A 397 0.69 -15.03 2.85
N MET A 398 -0.11 -15.54 3.78
CA MET A 398 -0.54 -14.77 4.95
C MET A 398 0.45 -14.95 6.10
N LEU A 399 0.99 -13.82 6.56
CA LEU A 399 1.90 -13.73 7.69
C LEU A 399 1.13 -13.69 9.02
N ASP A 400 1.78 -14.16 10.08
CA ASP A 400 1.41 -13.83 11.43
C ASP A 400 1.97 -12.46 11.82
N THR A 401 1.11 -11.46 11.85
CA THR A 401 1.50 -10.08 12.18
C THR A 401 1.87 -9.87 13.65
N SER A 402 1.78 -10.91 14.50
CA SER A 402 2.32 -10.87 15.87
C SER A 402 3.84 -11.12 15.93
N LEU A 403 4.44 -11.57 14.83
CA LEU A 403 5.88 -11.79 14.71
C LEU A 403 6.51 -10.68 13.88
N GLU A 404 7.69 -10.20 14.29
CA GLU A 404 8.38 -9.09 13.62
C GLU A 404 9.17 -9.51 12.38
N ALA A 405 9.59 -10.79 12.33
CA ALA A 405 10.49 -11.32 11.30
C ALA A 405 10.06 -12.70 10.75
N PRO A 406 8.85 -12.88 10.19
CA PRO A 406 8.43 -14.14 9.58
C PRO A 406 9.39 -14.62 8.49
N ILE A 407 9.51 -15.94 8.34
CA ILE A 407 10.28 -16.58 7.28
C ILE A 407 9.32 -17.32 6.36
N ILE A 408 9.36 -16.98 5.07
CA ILE A 408 8.61 -17.68 4.03
C ILE A 408 9.59 -18.56 3.27
N ALA A 409 9.33 -19.87 3.25
CA ALA A 409 9.96 -20.81 2.34
C ALA A 409 8.91 -21.32 1.34
N LEU A 410 9.29 -21.44 0.08
CA LEU A 410 8.47 -22.02 -0.98
C LEU A 410 9.08 -23.33 -1.48
N LYS A 411 8.23 -24.19 -2.03
CA LYS A 411 8.59 -25.42 -2.73
C LYS A 411 7.76 -25.56 -4.01
N GLU A 412 8.16 -26.47 -4.89
CA GLU A 412 7.38 -26.81 -6.07
C GLU A 412 6.03 -27.43 -5.67
N ALA A 413 4.97 -26.95 -6.32
CA ALA A 413 3.62 -27.48 -6.17
C ALA A 413 3.31 -28.43 -7.35
N PRO A 414 2.83 -29.66 -7.09
CA PRO A 414 2.53 -30.61 -8.17
C PRO A 414 1.32 -30.15 -8.99
N PHE A 415 1.42 -30.25 -10.33
CA PHE A 415 0.33 -29.89 -11.24
C PHE A 415 -0.79 -30.93 -11.25
N THR A 416 -1.58 -30.97 -10.18
CA THR A 416 -2.60 -31.99 -9.95
C THR A 416 -4.01 -31.43 -9.79
N GLY A 417 -4.15 -30.10 -9.75
CA GLY A 417 -5.41 -29.43 -9.41
C GLY A 417 -5.86 -29.63 -7.96
N LYS A 418 -5.10 -30.42 -7.17
CA LYS A 418 -5.28 -30.59 -5.73
C LYS A 418 -4.52 -29.49 -5.00
N SER A 419 -5.08 -28.99 -3.90
CA SER A 419 -4.39 -27.99 -3.09
C SER A 419 -3.21 -28.60 -2.31
N ALA A 420 -2.24 -27.76 -1.97
CA ALA A 420 -1.03 -28.12 -1.23
C ALA A 420 -1.30 -29.02 -0.02
N GLU A 421 -0.53 -30.10 0.12
CA GLU A 421 -0.56 -30.94 1.32
C GLU A 421 0.37 -30.35 2.37
N ALA A 422 -0.12 -30.25 3.61
CA ALA A 422 0.64 -29.78 4.76
C ALA A 422 0.38 -30.69 5.96
N LYS A 423 1.40 -30.89 6.79
CA LYS A 423 1.29 -31.66 8.05
C LYS A 423 0.61 -30.88 9.17
N ARG A 424 0.02 -29.73 8.87
CA ARG A 424 -0.62 -28.81 9.83
C ARG A 424 -1.84 -28.15 9.21
N LEU A 425 -2.67 -27.58 10.07
CA LEU A 425 -3.70 -26.64 9.65
C LEU A 425 -3.05 -25.39 9.04
N TYR A 426 -3.67 -24.89 7.98
CA TYR A 426 -3.35 -23.57 7.46
C TYR A 426 -4.59 -22.87 6.91
N LEU A 427 -4.59 -21.55 7.00
CA LEU A 427 -5.72 -20.73 6.58
C LEU A 427 -5.74 -20.59 5.05
N ARG A 428 -6.89 -20.85 4.43
CA ARG A 428 -7.11 -20.63 2.99
C ARG A 428 -7.88 -19.33 2.74
N ASP A 429 -8.91 -19.07 3.53
CA ASP A 429 -9.76 -17.89 3.39
C ASP A 429 -10.37 -17.48 4.73
N ALA A 430 -10.57 -16.18 4.93
CA ALA A 430 -11.22 -15.63 6.10
C ALA A 430 -11.92 -14.31 5.79
N ARG A 431 -13.04 -14.07 6.47
CA ARG A 431 -13.70 -12.76 6.53
C ARG A 431 -13.24 -11.90 7.70
N TRP A 432 -12.58 -12.53 8.67
CA TRP A 432 -11.97 -11.86 9.82
C TRP A 432 -10.44 -11.87 9.70
N ARG A 433 -9.80 -10.89 10.32
CA ARG A 433 -8.36 -10.91 10.53
C ARG A 433 -8.01 -12.03 11.48
N VAL A 434 -6.84 -12.66 11.27
CA VAL A 434 -6.31 -13.76 12.08
C VAL A 434 -4.85 -13.47 12.39
N TRP A 435 -4.41 -13.62 13.63
CA TRP A 435 -3.02 -13.43 14.07
C TRP A 435 -2.72 -14.21 15.35
N ASN A 436 -1.45 -14.27 15.75
CA ASN A 436 -0.97 -15.05 16.88
C ASN A 436 -1.39 -16.52 16.78
N PHE A 437 -1.08 -17.13 15.65
CA PHE A 437 -1.43 -18.51 15.33
C PHE A 437 -0.46 -19.47 16.00
N GLN A 438 -1.00 -20.35 16.84
CA GLN A 438 -0.24 -21.30 17.65
C GLN A 438 -0.81 -22.70 17.44
N GLU A 439 0.03 -23.64 17.04
CA GLU A 439 -0.34 -25.05 16.93
C GLU A 439 -0.30 -25.73 18.30
N ASP A 440 -1.18 -26.70 18.52
CA ASP A 440 -1.21 -27.47 19.77
C ASP A 440 -0.34 -28.75 19.75
N GLY A 441 0.32 -29.02 18.61
CA GLY A 441 1.12 -30.22 18.36
C GLY A 441 0.32 -31.50 18.11
N ARG A 442 -1.02 -31.43 18.14
CA ARG A 442 -1.97 -32.56 17.92
C ARG A 442 -2.82 -32.37 16.65
N GLY A 443 -2.51 -31.34 15.87
CA GLY A 443 -3.23 -30.98 14.64
C GLY A 443 -4.36 -29.98 14.85
N GLY A 444 -4.52 -29.45 16.07
CA GLY A 444 -5.35 -28.29 16.39
C GLY A 444 -4.54 -26.99 16.43
N ALA A 445 -5.22 -25.89 16.70
CA ALA A 445 -4.59 -24.58 16.78
C ALA A 445 -5.38 -23.58 17.65
N ARG A 446 -4.71 -22.54 18.12
CA ARG A 446 -5.29 -21.39 18.80
C ARG A 446 -4.81 -20.11 18.13
N PHE A 447 -5.70 -19.12 17.99
CA PHE A 447 -5.35 -17.83 17.39
C PHE A 447 -6.30 -16.72 17.83
N PHE A 448 -5.89 -15.47 17.63
CA PHE A 448 -6.79 -14.33 17.75
C PHE A 448 -7.47 -14.02 16.43
N ALA A 449 -8.72 -13.58 16.51
CA ALA A 449 -9.47 -13.11 15.36
C ALA A 449 -10.30 -11.87 15.68
N SER A 450 -10.56 -11.05 14.67
CA SER A 450 -11.52 -9.94 14.74
C SER A 450 -11.99 -9.52 13.35
N GLY A 451 -13.22 -9.02 13.26
CA GLY A 451 -13.75 -8.49 12.02
C GLY A 451 -15.22 -8.09 12.12
N PHE A 452 -15.79 -7.79 10.96
CA PHE A 452 -17.17 -7.33 10.81
C PHE A 452 -18.02 -8.42 10.16
N GLY A 453 -19.30 -8.47 10.53
CA GLY A 453 -20.20 -9.52 10.07
C GLY A 453 -19.83 -10.89 10.64
N ALA A 454 -20.32 -11.96 10.01
CA ALA A 454 -20.08 -13.31 10.45
C ALA A 454 -18.61 -13.74 10.24
N GLY A 455 -18.09 -14.51 11.20
CA GLY A 455 -16.70 -14.98 11.19
C GLY A 455 -16.52 -16.20 10.31
N GLU A 456 -16.68 -16.02 9.00
CA GLU A 456 -16.48 -17.07 8.00
C GLU A 456 -14.99 -17.33 7.81
N MET A 457 -14.59 -18.58 8.00
CA MET A 457 -13.22 -19.03 7.82
C MET A 457 -13.20 -20.37 7.12
N THR A 458 -12.13 -20.61 6.38
CA THR A 458 -11.89 -21.84 5.66
C THR A 458 -10.43 -22.23 5.86
N TRP A 459 -10.23 -23.35 6.56
CA TRP A 459 -8.92 -23.92 6.87
C TRP A 459 -8.70 -25.19 6.07
N ARG A 460 -7.46 -25.48 5.68
CA ARG A 460 -7.12 -26.78 5.12
C ARG A 460 -6.70 -27.73 6.24
N THR A 461 -7.18 -28.97 6.18
CA THR A 461 -6.90 -30.04 7.15
C THR A 461 -5.94 -31.07 6.56
N GLN A 462 -5.45 -31.97 7.42
CA GLN A 462 -4.57 -33.07 6.98
C GLN A 462 -5.39 -34.17 6.30
N SER A 463 -6.62 -34.39 6.76
CA SER A 463 -7.53 -35.43 6.28
C SER A 463 -8.96 -34.91 6.12
N ASP A 464 -9.74 -35.52 5.23
CA ASP A 464 -11.17 -35.28 5.05
C ASP A 464 -12.03 -35.93 6.14
N HIS A 465 -11.44 -36.82 6.94
CA HIS A 465 -12.06 -37.39 8.13
C HIS A 465 -11.85 -36.55 9.40
N ASP A 466 -11.08 -35.46 9.31
CA ASP A 466 -10.80 -34.63 10.47
C ASP A 466 -12.06 -33.95 11.00
N ARG A 467 -12.23 -33.96 12.31
CA ARG A 467 -13.31 -33.28 13.02
C ARG A 467 -12.72 -32.35 14.06
N PHE A 468 -13.35 -31.19 14.24
CA PHE A 468 -12.87 -30.18 15.17
C PHE A 468 -14.01 -29.66 16.05
N HIS A 469 -13.70 -29.48 17.33
CA HIS A 469 -14.43 -28.53 18.17
C HIS A 469 -13.83 -27.14 17.99
N VAL A 470 -14.66 -26.19 17.53
CA VAL A 470 -14.29 -24.79 17.34
C VAL A 470 -14.91 -23.99 18.46
N THR A 471 -14.08 -23.42 19.32
CA THR A 471 -14.52 -22.56 20.43
C THR A 471 -14.11 -21.12 20.17
N MET A 472 -15.05 -20.20 20.36
CA MET A 472 -14.84 -18.76 20.30
C MET A 472 -15.03 -18.18 21.70
N GLU A 473 -14.04 -17.47 22.20
CA GLU A 473 -13.99 -16.90 23.54
C GLU A 473 -13.66 -15.40 23.49
N LYS A 474 -14.22 -14.63 24.41
CA LYS A 474 -13.68 -13.30 24.74
C LYS A 474 -12.29 -13.44 25.35
N LEU A 475 -11.53 -12.34 25.37
CA LEU A 475 -10.21 -12.31 26.01
C LEU A 475 -10.25 -12.58 27.53
N ASP A 476 -11.41 -12.41 28.17
CA ASP A 476 -11.64 -12.76 29.58
C ASP A 476 -11.93 -14.25 29.82
N GLY A 477 -11.97 -15.07 28.75
CA GLY A 477 -12.27 -16.50 28.80
C GLY A 477 -13.75 -16.86 28.65
N SER A 478 -14.66 -15.88 28.56
CA SER A 478 -16.09 -16.15 28.37
C SER A 478 -16.35 -16.78 27.00
N VAL A 479 -16.91 -17.99 26.97
CA VAL A 479 -17.27 -18.70 25.73
C VAL A 479 -18.47 -18.02 25.07
N LEU A 480 -18.31 -17.65 23.79
CA LEU A 480 -19.36 -17.04 22.95
C LEU A 480 -19.98 -18.02 21.97
N SER A 481 -19.19 -18.98 21.48
CA SER A 481 -19.68 -20.00 20.56
C SER A 481 -18.85 -21.27 20.72
N ASN A 482 -19.52 -22.40 20.56
CA ASN A 482 -18.86 -23.70 20.48
C ASN A 482 -19.61 -24.54 19.45
N ILE A 483 -18.91 -24.98 18.41
CA ILE A 483 -19.48 -25.76 17.31
C ILE A 483 -18.58 -26.95 16.98
N THR A 484 -19.16 -27.99 16.40
CA THR A 484 -18.41 -29.12 15.85
C THR A 484 -18.47 -29.08 14.34
N VAL A 485 -17.32 -29.19 13.69
CA VAL A 485 -17.22 -29.06 12.23
C VAL A 485 -16.34 -30.19 11.70
N SER A 486 -16.77 -30.82 10.62
CA SER A 486 -16.01 -31.87 9.94
C SER A 486 -15.36 -31.31 8.67
N ALA A 487 -14.19 -31.83 8.32
CA ALA A 487 -13.57 -31.55 7.04
C ALA A 487 -14.43 -32.07 5.88
N SER A 488 -14.36 -31.39 4.74
CA SER A 488 -14.95 -31.88 3.48
C SER A 488 -14.01 -32.87 2.79
N ALA A 489 -14.52 -33.57 1.76
CA ALA A 489 -13.74 -34.46 0.87
C ALA A 489 -12.56 -33.77 0.15
N GLN A 490 -12.43 -32.44 0.24
CA GLN A 490 -11.31 -31.68 -0.31
C GLN A 490 -10.31 -31.24 0.79
N ASN A 491 -10.41 -31.83 1.98
CA ASN A 491 -9.66 -31.50 3.20
C ASN A 491 -9.88 -30.04 3.62
N MET A 492 -11.13 -29.58 3.58
CA MET A 492 -11.49 -28.20 3.93
C MET A 492 -12.39 -28.16 5.15
N LEU A 493 -11.98 -27.41 6.17
CA LEU A 493 -12.77 -27.09 7.35
C LEU A 493 -13.34 -25.68 7.20
N THR A 494 -14.59 -25.59 6.76
CA THR A 494 -15.32 -24.33 6.58
C THR A 494 -16.32 -24.15 7.71
N PHE A 495 -16.29 -23.00 8.38
CA PHE A 495 -17.24 -22.67 9.42
C PHE A 495 -17.55 -21.19 9.48
N GLN A 496 -18.61 -20.85 10.20
CA GLN A 496 -19.07 -19.50 10.41
C GLN A 496 -19.31 -19.28 11.90
N LEU A 497 -18.67 -18.25 12.47
CA LEU A 497 -18.86 -17.84 13.85
C LEU A 497 -19.86 -16.67 13.96
N PRO A 498 -20.56 -16.51 15.11
CA PRO A 498 -21.53 -15.45 15.30
C PRO A 498 -20.96 -14.05 15.02
N ALA A 499 -21.78 -13.17 14.45
CA ALA A 499 -21.39 -11.81 14.11
C ALA A 499 -21.29 -10.93 15.36
N GLN A 500 -20.09 -10.82 15.96
CA GLN A 500 -19.72 -9.83 16.99
C GLN A 500 -18.26 -10.01 17.47
N ALA A 501 -17.29 -9.66 16.62
CA ALA A 501 -15.87 -9.68 16.98
C ALA A 501 -15.13 -8.42 16.49
N THR A 502 -15.74 -7.24 16.69
CA THR A 502 -15.03 -5.97 16.44
C THR A 502 -13.87 -5.80 17.42
N GLU A 503 -14.04 -6.29 18.64
CA GLU A 503 -12.96 -6.53 19.59
C GLU A 503 -12.34 -7.91 19.32
N PRO A 504 -11.03 -8.08 19.57
CA PRO A 504 -10.37 -9.38 19.44
C PRO A 504 -11.03 -10.48 20.28
N VAL A 505 -11.16 -11.66 19.68
CA VAL A 505 -11.59 -12.89 20.33
C VAL A 505 -10.51 -13.95 20.20
N ASN A 506 -10.51 -14.90 21.13
CA ASN A 506 -9.70 -16.11 21.05
C ASN A 506 -10.49 -17.22 20.35
N ILE A 507 -9.90 -17.83 19.33
CA ILE A 507 -10.46 -18.99 18.65
C ILE A 507 -9.56 -20.19 18.91
N THR A 508 -10.16 -21.31 19.30
CA THR A 508 -9.45 -22.58 19.46
C THR A 508 -10.09 -23.65 18.59
N LEU A 509 -9.28 -24.32 17.78
CA LEU A 509 -9.62 -25.48 16.96
C LEU A 509 -9.03 -26.73 17.64
N TRP A 510 -9.86 -27.49 18.33
CA TRP A 510 -9.48 -28.76 18.95
C TRP A 510 -9.80 -29.93 18.01
N ARG A 511 -8.79 -30.65 17.52
CA ARG A 511 -8.98 -31.86 16.71
C ARG A 511 -9.56 -32.98 17.57
N LEU A 512 -10.58 -33.66 17.07
CA LEU A 512 -11.31 -34.76 17.72
C LEU A 512 -10.77 -36.14 17.37
#